data_AF-A0A928VK75-F1
#
_entry.id   AF-A0A928VK75-F1
#
_cell.length_a   1.000
_cell.length_b   1.000
_cell.length_c   1.000
_cell.angle_alpha   90.00
_cell.angle_beta   90.00
_cell.angle_gamma   90.00
#
_symmetry.space_group_name_H-M   'P 1'
#
loop_
_entity.id
_entity.type
_entity.pdbx_description
1 polymer ?
#
loop_
_entity_poly.entity_id
_entity_poly.type
_entity_poly.pdbx_seq_one_letter_code
_entity_poly.pdbx_strand_id
1 'polypeptide(L)'
;YDGKGDPFLHFVLPATLTLSLVSILVYLYFLADNITPVLDWLNGRIKLEELDNRITVTEFLRAQRFAETAMVTLQVYAGLLLLPFLKPPSPAWVGGEPLNRDKRYLILAGLVIAVYVLILVVPTLRQFFELYPLKLIHNLGIGLVALAWAFAVRFAWRNALLDRFLGTRISPF
;
A
#
# COMPACT_ATOMS: atom_id res chain seq x y z
N TYR A 1 1.88 25.41 -27.87
CA TYR A 1 1.54 24.60 -26.69
C TYR A 1 2.73 24.62 -25.77
N ASP A 2 2.65 25.47 -24.75
CA ASP A 2 3.76 25.84 -23.88
C ASP A 2 4.08 24.66 -22.94
N GLY A 3 5.31 24.16 -23.00
CA GLY A 3 5.74 22.87 -22.44
C GLY A 3 5.91 22.86 -20.91
N LYS A 4 4.86 23.19 -20.17
CA LYS A 4 4.81 22.97 -18.72
C LYS A 4 4.32 21.55 -18.47
N GLY A 5 5.18 20.71 -17.90
CA GLY A 5 4.79 19.37 -17.42
C GLY A 5 3.60 19.47 -16.46
N ASP A 6 2.74 18.45 -16.43
CA ASP A 6 1.55 18.45 -15.59
C ASP A 6 1.92 18.00 -14.15
N PRO A 7 1.83 18.88 -13.13
CA PRO A 7 2.12 18.53 -11.74
C PRO A 7 1.31 17.34 -11.25
N PHE A 8 0.06 17.21 -11.73
CA PHE A 8 -0.82 16.11 -11.36
C PHE A 8 -0.29 14.77 -11.91
N LEU A 9 0.14 14.72 -13.17
CA LEU A 9 0.69 13.50 -13.77
C LEU A 9 2.01 13.10 -13.12
N HIS A 10 2.87 14.07 -12.79
CA HIS A 10 4.13 13.81 -12.07
C HIS A 10 3.88 13.17 -10.70
N PHE A 11 2.84 13.63 -9.98
CA PHE A 11 2.48 13.08 -8.68
C PHE A 11 1.81 11.70 -8.78
N VAL A 12 0.81 11.57 -9.65
CA VAL A 12 -0.11 10.41 -9.66
C VAL A 12 0.49 9.18 -10.34
N LEU A 13 1.25 9.33 -11.43
CA LEU A 13 1.74 8.18 -12.19
C LEU A 13 2.71 7.30 -11.39
N PRO A 14 3.77 7.81 -10.74
CA PRO A 14 4.65 6.99 -9.93
C PRO A 14 3.92 6.34 -8.75
N ALA A 15 3.03 7.11 -8.11
CA ALA A 15 2.31 6.66 -6.93
C ALA A 15 1.38 5.48 -7.27
N THR A 16 0.56 5.62 -8.31
CA THR A 16 -0.41 4.56 -8.70
C THR A 16 0.27 3.31 -9.25
N LEU A 17 1.32 3.46 -10.07
CA LEU A 17 2.08 2.33 -10.63
C LEU A 17 2.80 1.53 -9.55
N THR A 18 3.49 2.20 -8.62
CA THR A 18 4.19 1.49 -7.55
C THR A 18 3.21 0.95 -6.50
N LEU A 19 2.11 1.66 -6.23
CA LEU A 19 1.09 1.20 -5.29
C LEU A 19 0.37 -0.05 -5.77
N SER A 20 0.04 -0.13 -7.07
CA SER A 20 -0.60 -1.33 -7.63
C SER A 20 0.34 -2.54 -7.49
N LEU A 21 1.62 -2.37 -7.81
CA LEU A 21 2.63 -3.42 -7.66
C LEU A 21 2.78 -3.87 -6.20
N VAL A 22 2.93 -2.93 -5.26
CA VAL A 22 3.05 -3.27 -3.83
C VAL A 22 1.77 -3.90 -3.30
N SER A 23 0.60 -3.43 -3.74
CA SER A 23 -0.70 -4.01 -3.35
C SER A 23 -0.83 -5.46 -3.80
N ILE A 24 -0.42 -5.77 -5.04
CA ILE A 24 -0.38 -7.14 -5.55
C ILE A 24 0.59 -7.99 -4.73
N LEU A 25 1.80 -7.48 -4.44
CA LEU A 25 2.78 -8.23 -3.64
C LEU A 25 2.28 -8.51 -2.22
N VAL A 26 1.64 -7.54 -1.56
CA VAL A 26 1.05 -7.74 -0.23
C VAL A 26 -0.09 -8.74 -0.30
N TYR A 27 -0.97 -8.63 -1.30
CA TYR A 27 -2.05 -9.59 -1.50
C TYR A 27 -1.51 -11.02 -1.67
N LEU A 28 -0.52 -11.20 -2.54
CA LEU A 28 0.11 -12.50 -2.79
C LEU A 28 0.83 -13.03 -1.56
N TYR A 29 1.53 -12.18 -0.81
CA TYR A 29 2.20 -12.56 0.44
C TYR A 29 1.21 -13.12 1.46
N PHE A 30 0.12 -12.39 1.73
CA PHE A 30 -0.89 -12.83 2.70
C PHE A 30 -1.65 -14.07 2.22
N LEU A 31 -1.91 -14.17 0.91
CA LEU A 31 -2.51 -15.36 0.33
C LEU A 31 -1.60 -16.58 0.52
N ALA A 32 -0.31 -16.43 0.26
CA ALA A 32 0.67 -17.51 0.35
C ALA A 32 0.92 -17.92 1.81
N ASP A 33 1.09 -16.97 2.73
CA ASP A 33 1.29 -17.23 4.17
C ASP A 33 0.11 -17.96 4.80
N ASN A 34 -1.12 -17.69 4.34
CA ASN A 34 -2.34 -18.32 4.87
C ASN A 34 -2.74 -19.60 4.13
N ILE A 35 -2.04 -19.97 3.05
CA ILE A 35 -2.20 -21.24 2.34
C ILE A 35 -0.87 -22.00 2.43
N THR A 36 -0.56 -22.50 3.63
CA THR A 36 0.63 -23.32 3.91
C THR A 36 0.83 -24.51 2.96
N PRO A 37 -0.22 -25.21 2.45
CA PRO A 37 -0.02 -26.31 1.50
C PRO A 37 0.52 -25.84 0.14
N VAL A 38 0.14 -24.65 -0.34
CA VAL A 38 0.56 -24.18 -1.67
C VAL A 38 2.05 -23.83 -1.70
N LEU A 39 2.60 -23.27 -0.62
CA LEU A 39 4.03 -23.03 -0.49
C LEU A 39 4.83 -24.34 -0.42
N ASP A 40 4.33 -25.33 0.31
CA ASP A 40 4.99 -26.64 0.39
C ASP A 40 4.94 -27.37 -0.97
N TRP A 41 3.89 -27.18 -1.77
CA TRP A 41 3.82 -27.66 -3.15
C TRP A 41 4.83 -26.95 -4.07
N LEU A 42 4.89 -25.61 -4.03
CA LEU A 42 5.86 -24.83 -4.82
C LEU A 42 7.32 -25.19 -4.48
N ASN A 43 7.58 -25.52 -3.22
CA ASN A 43 8.89 -25.98 -2.74
C ASN A 43 9.17 -27.46 -3.06
N GLY A 44 8.26 -28.15 -3.75
CA GLY A 44 8.41 -29.56 -4.16
C GLY A 44 8.32 -30.56 -3.00
N ARG A 45 7.82 -30.15 -1.83
CA ARG A 45 7.70 -31.00 -0.64
C ARG A 45 6.51 -31.94 -0.69
N ILE A 46 5.51 -31.63 -1.53
CA ILE A 46 4.29 -32.41 -1.72
C ILE A 46 3.90 -32.48 -3.20
N LYS A 47 3.26 -33.59 -3.61
CA LYS A 47 2.72 -33.79 -4.96
C LYS A 47 1.35 -33.11 -5.10
N LEU A 48 0.96 -32.74 -6.32
CA LEU A 48 -0.34 -32.11 -6.64
C LEU A 48 -1.55 -32.90 -6.11
N GLU A 49 -1.46 -34.23 -6.07
CA GLU A 49 -2.53 -35.12 -5.58
C GLU A 49 -2.76 -35.03 -4.06
N GLU A 50 -1.74 -34.69 -3.26
CA GLU A 50 -1.89 -34.47 -1.82
C GLU A 50 -2.39 -33.05 -1.50
N LEU A 51 -2.22 -32.12 -2.45
CA LEU A 51 -2.65 -30.74 -2.32
C LEU A 51 -4.19 -30.63 -2.40
N ASP A 52 -4.79 -31.27 -3.40
CA ASP A 52 -6.26 -31.30 -3.59
C ASP A 52 -6.98 -31.94 -2.40
N ASN A 53 -6.36 -32.93 -1.76
CA ASN A 53 -6.92 -33.63 -0.61
C ASN A 53 -6.76 -32.87 0.72
N ARG A 54 -5.89 -31.84 0.78
CA ARG A 54 -5.63 -31.04 1.99
C ARG A 54 -6.22 -29.64 1.91
N ILE A 55 -6.38 -29.06 0.72
CA ILE A 55 -6.99 -27.73 0.56
C ILE A 55 -8.50 -27.87 0.67
N THR A 56 -9.05 -27.47 1.81
CA THR A 56 -10.50 -27.30 1.92
C THR A 56 -10.90 -25.95 1.32
N VAL A 57 -12.00 -25.87 0.57
CA VAL A 57 -12.54 -24.61 0.00
C VAL A 57 -12.64 -23.49 1.05
N THR A 58 -12.94 -23.85 2.30
CA THR A 58 -13.03 -22.92 3.43
C THR A 58 -11.70 -22.25 3.79
N GLU A 59 -10.57 -22.92 3.60
CA GLU A 59 -9.24 -22.37 3.87
C GLU A 59 -8.85 -21.34 2.81
N PHE A 60 -9.13 -21.63 1.54
CA PHE A 60 -8.93 -20.69 0.43
C PHE A 60 -9.74 -19.41 0.65
N LEU A 61 -11.04 -19.54 0.97
CA LEU A 61 -11.91 -18.40 1.24
C LEU A 61 -11.43 -17.56 2.44
N ARG A 62 -10.88 -18.21 3.47
CA ARG A 62 -10.31 -17.51 4.62
C ARG A 62 -9.05 -16.74 4.23
N ALA A 63 -8.12 -17.38 3.52
CA ALA A 63 -6.87 -16.76 3.06
C ALA A 63 -7.15 -15.57 2.13
N GLN A 64 -8.13 -15.71 1.23
CA GLN A 64 -8.57 -14.61 0.37
C GLN A 64 -9.07 -13.41 1.19
N ARG A 65 -9.94 -13.62 2.19
CA ARG A 65 -10.42 -12.52 3.05
C ARG A 65 -9.29 -11.83 3.84
N PHE A 66 -8.29 -12.60 4.28
CA PHE A 66 -7.09 -12.04 4.91
C PHE A 66 -6.30 -11.15 3.95
N ALA A 67 -6.05 -11.64 2.74
CA ALA A 67 -5.33 -10.91 1.70
C ALA A 67 -6.07 -9.64 1.25
N GLU A 68 -7.40 -9.73 1.07
CA GLU A 68 -8.26 -8.58 0.75
C GLU A 68 -8.20 -7.52 1.84
N THR A 69 -8.34 -7.91 3.11
CA THR A 69 -8.27 -6.98 4.24
C THR A 69 -6.89 -6.32 4.33
N ALA A 70 -5.81 -7.08 4.14
CA ALA A 70 -4.45 -6.55 4.13
C ALA A 70 -4.23 -5.55 2.98
N MET A 71 -4.74 -5.86 1.79
CA MET A 71 -4.66 -5.00 0.61
C MET A 71 -5.41 -3.68 0.83
N VAL A 72 -6.65 -3.73 1.35
CA VAL A 72 -7.43 -2.53 1.67
C VAL A 72 -6.71 -1.69 2.73
N THR A 73 -6.18 -2.32 3.77
CA THR A 73 -5.41 -1.64 4.82
C THR A 73 -4.19 -0.91 4.25
N LEU A 74 -3.45 -1.57 3.35
CA LEU A 74 -2.32 -0.95 2.65
C LEU A 74 -2.78 0.26 1.84
N GLN A 75 -3.86 0.14 1.05
CA GLN A 75 -4.37 1.22 0.21
C GLN A 75 -4.83 2.43 1.04
N VAL A 76 -5.48 2.19 2.18
CA VAL A 76 -5.88 3.25 3.12
C VAL A 76 -4.63 3.97 3.65
N TYR A 77 -3.63 3.23 4.14
CA TYR A 77 -2.38 3.83 4.59
C TYR A 77 -1.64 4.58 3.49
N ALA A 78 -1.56 4.00 2.30
CA ALA A 78 -0.93 4.62 1.15
C ALA A 78 -1.60 5.95 0.78
N GLY A 79 -2.93 5.97 0.66
CA GLY A 79 -3.68 7.18 0.38
C GLY A 79 -3.48 8.27 1.43
N LEU A 80 -3.46 7.90 2.71
CA LEU A 80 -3.23 8.84 3.81
C LEU A 80 -1.78 9.34 3.86
N LEU A 81 -0.81 8.48 3.57
CA LEU A 81 0.61 8.85 3.50
C LEU A 81 0.91 9.76 2.30
N LEU A 82 0.11 9.73 1.23
CA LEU A 82 0.23 10.67 0.11
C LEU A 82 -0.19 12.10 0.48
N LEU A 83 -1.06 12.31 1.47
CA LEU A 83 -1.52 13.65 1.85
C LEU A 83 -0.38 14.58 2.29
N PRO A 84 0.57 14.16 3.15
CA PRO A 84 1.77 14.93 3.43
C PRO A 84 2.63 15.22 2.19
N PHE A 85 2.66 14.37 1.17
CA PHE A 85 3.42 14.64 -0.06
C PHE A 85 2.71 15.60 -1.00
N LEU A 86 1.38 15.62 -0.98
CA LEU A 86 0.56 16.55 -1.76
C LEU A 86 0.70 18.00 -1.25
N LYS A 87 0.84 18.18 0.07
CA LYS A 87 1.13 19.48 0.69
C LYS A 87 2.24 19.33 1.74
N PRO A 88 3.50 19.37 1.31
CA PRO A 88 4.64 19.03 2.16
C PRO A 88 4.88 20.04 3.28
N PRO A 89 4.62 19.67 4.56
CA PRO A 89 4.75 20.57 5.70
C PRO A 89 6.20 20.85 6.09
N SER A 90 7.12 19.97 5.68
CA SER A 90 8.56 20.09 5.94
C SER A 90 9.37 19.67 4.72
N PRO A 91 10.66 20.08 4.63
CA PRO A 91 11.55 19.72 3.51
C PRO A 91 11.70 18.20 3.32
N ALA A 92 11.45 17.43 4.37
CA ALA A 92 11.44 15.98 4.34
C ALA A 92 10.24 15.39 3.58
N TRP A 93 9.25 16.17 3.17
CA TRP A 93 8.12 15.69 2.37
C TRP A 93 8.14 16.23 0.94
N VAL A 94 9.18 17.02 0.61
CA VAL A 94 9.36 17.56 -0.74
C VAL A 94 9.82 16.45 -1.68
N GLY A 95 9.10 16.34 -2.80
CA GLY A 95 9.31 15.35 -3.85
C GLY A 95 8.27 15.51 -4.96
N GLY A 96 6.99 15.44 -4.61
CA GLY A 96 5.89 15.58 -5.59
C GLY A 96 5.42 17.02 -5.82
N GLU A 97 5.47 17.88 -4.80
CA GLU A 97 5.01 19.28 -4.82
C GLU A 97 6.01 20.18 -4.05
N PRO A 98 6.02 21.52 -4.29
CA PRO A 98 6.89 22.44 -3.59
C PRO A 98 6.46 22.63 -2.13
N LEU A 99 7.41 23.08 -1.30
CA LEU A 99 7.23 23.18 0.15
C LEU A 99 6.02 24.07 0.51
N ASN A 100 5.07 23.50 1.25
CA ASN A 100 3.92 24.22 1.80
C ASN A 100 3.83 23.95 3.30
N ARG A 101 4.25 24.92 4.13
CA ARG A 101 4.39 24.78 5.59
C ARG A 101 3.07 24.62 6.36
N ASP A 102 1.97 24.31 5.68
CA ASP A 102 0.68 24.02 6.28
C ASP A 102 0.66 22.61 6.89
N LYS A 103 0.59 22.54 8.22
CA LYS A 103 0.54 21.28 8.98
C LYS A 103 -0.85 20.66 9.05
N ARG A 104 -1.91 21.35 8.63
CA ARG A 104 -3.30 20.87 8.73
C ARG A 104 -3.49 19.53 8.01
N TYR A 105 -2.88 19.37 6.84
CA TYR A 105 -2.96 18.13 6.05
C TYR A 105 -2.23 16.97 6.73
N LEU A 106 -1.08 17.24 7.37
CA LEU A 106 -0.36 16.23 8.16
C LEU A 106 -1.18 15.81 9.39
N ILE A 107 -1.77 16.77 10.11
CA ILE A 107 -2.61 16.50 11.27
C ILE A 107 -3.85 15.71 10.86
N LEU A 108 -4.49 16.08 9.76
CA LEU A 108 -5.66 15.38 9.22
C LEU A 108 -5.30 13.93 8.84
N ALA A 109 -4.21 13.73 8.10
CA ALA A 109 -3.75 12.38 7.74
C ALA A 109 -3.48 11.53 9.00
N GLY A 110 -2.77 12.09 9.98
CA GLY A 110 -2.50 11.41 11.25
C GLY A 110 -3.78 11.08 12.04
N LEU A 111 -4.73 12.01 12.10
CA LEU A 111 -6.03 11.82 12.74
C LEU A 111 -6.81 10.68 12.08
N VAL A 112 -6.88 10.65 10.75
CA VAL A 112 -7.60 9.60 10.02
C VAL A 112 -6.90 8.24 10.16
N ILE A 113 -5.56 8.19 10.17
CA ILE A 113 -4.82 6.96 10.48
C ILE A 113 -5.18 6.47 11.89
N ALA A 114 -5.21 7.35 12.88
CA ALA A 114 -5.56 6.99 14.25
C ALA A 114 -7.00 6.45 14.35
N VAL A 115 -7.96 7.10 13.66
CA VAL A 115 -9.34 6.62 13.57
C VAL A 115 -9.41 5.25 12.90
N TYR A 116 -8.66 5.03 11.82
CA TYR A 116 -8.62 3.74 11.14
C TYR A 116 -8.03 2.63 12.04
N VAL A 117 -6.94 2.91 12.76
CA VAL A 117 -6.39 1.98 13.74
C VAL A 117 -7.40 1.66 14.84
N LEU A 118 -8.15 2.66 15.31
CA LEU A 118 -9.22 2.46 16.29
C LEU A 118 -10.32 1.51 15.75
N ILE A 119 -10.72 1.67 14.48
CA ILE A 119 -11.67 0.77 13.80
C ILE A 119 -11.15 -0.67 13.80
N LEU A 120 -9.85 -0.88 13.52
CA LEU A 120 -9.25 -2.22 13.50
C LEU A 120 -9.16 -2.88 14.87
N VAL A 121 -8.97 -2.09 15.94
CA VAL A 121 -8.85 -2.59 17.31
C VAL A 121 -10.22 -2.95 17.90
N VAL A 122 -11.25 -2.13 17.64
CA VAL A 122 -12.60 -2.32 18.18
C VAL A 122 -13.35 -3.40 17.38
N PRO A 123 -13.69 -4.57 17.96
CA PRO A 123 -14.34 -5.67 17.23
C PRO A 123 -15.66 -5.27 16.57
N THR A 124 -16.47 -4.45 17.25
CA THR A 124 -17.78 -3.98 16.77
C THR A 124 -17.63 -3.13 15.50
N LEU A 125 -16.67 -2.20 15.47
CA LEU A 125 -16.42 -1.37 14.29
C LEU A 125 -15.86 -2.21 13.14
N ARG A 126 -14.88 -3.07 13.43
CA ARG A 126 -14.31 -3.97 12.44
C ARG A 126 -15.37 -4.85 11.76
N GLN A 127 -16.30 -5.42 12.53
CA GLN A 127 -17.41 -6.22 11.99
C GLN A 127 -18.37 -5.38 11.13
N PHE A 128 -18.65 -4.14 11.54
CA PHE A 128 -19.46 -3.22 10.76
C PHE A 128 -18.86 -2.90 9.39
N PHE A 129 -17.54 -2.81 9.29
CA PHE A 129 -16.82 -2.63 8.02
C PHE A 129 -16.46 -3.94 7.31
N GLU A 130 -16.97 -5.09 7.78
CA GLU A 130 -16.68 -6.44 7.27
C GLU A 130 -15.17 -6.77 7.17
N LEU A 131 -14.34 -6.12 7.99
CA LEU A 131 -12.90 -6.31 7.98
C LEU A 131 -12.54 -7.60 8.73
N TYR A 132 -11.73 -8.47 8.11
CA TYR A 132 -11.30 -9.70 8.77
C TYR A 132 -10.34 -9.39 9.94
N PRO A 133 -10.40 -10.10 11.07
CA PRO A 133 -9.50 -9.83 12.19
C PRO A 133 -8.04 -10.18 11.86
N LEU A 134 -7.23 -9.16 11.58
CA LEU A 134 -5.77 -9.29 11.52
C LEU A 134 -5.15 -9.15 12.91
N LYS A 135 -4.11 -9.95 13.19
CA LYS A 135 -3.26 -9.75 14.36
C LYS A 135 -2.58 -8.39 14.26
N LEU A 136 -2.40 -7.71 15.40
CA LEU A 136 -1.78 -6.39 15.45
C LEU A 136 -0.39 -6.35 14.77
N ILE A 137 0.37 -7.44 14.86
CA ILE A 137 1.68 -7.58 14.20
C ILE A 137 1.59 -7.47 12.67
N HIS A 138 0.55 -8.04 12.05
CA HIS A 138 0.33 -7.94 10.60
C HIS A 138 -0.04 -6.52 10.21
N ASN A 139 -0.88 -5.85 11.01
CA ASN A 139 -1.23 -4.43 10.77
C ASN A 139 -0.01 -3.51 10.86
N LEU A 140 0.86 -3.73 11.85
CA LEU A 140 2.12 -3.00 11.98
C LEU A 140 3.05 -3.30 10.79
N GLY A 141 3.14 -4.56 10.37
CA GLY A 141 3.88 -4.96 9.17
C GLY A 141 3.38 -4.25 7.91
N ILE A 142 2.07 -4.20 7.68
CA ILE A 142 1.47 -3.48 6.55
C ILE A 142 1.78 -1.98 6.65
N GLY A 143 1.72 -1.40 7.85
CA GLY A 143 2.12 0.00 8.08
C GLY A 143 3.59 0.26 7.72
N LEU A 144 4.50 -0.64 8.09
CA LEU A 144 5.92 -0.56 7.70
C LEU A 144 6.11 -0.69 6.19
N VAL A 145 5.39 -1.60 5.54
CA VAL A 145 5.42 -1.74 4.08
C VAL A 145 4.90 -0.47 3.40
N ALA A 146 3.81 0.12 3.91
CA ALA A 146 3.27 1.39 3.41
C ALA A 146 4.28 2.54 3.56
N LEU A 147 4.99 2.60 4.69
CA LEU A 147 6.05 3.58 4.91
C LEU A 147 7.23 3.35 3.95
N ALA A 148 7.69 2.11 3.80
CA ALA A 148 8.76 1.76 2.86
C ALA A 148 8.38 2.12 1.42
N TRP A 149 7.14 1.83 1.02
CA TRP A 149 6.59 2.25 -0.26
C TRP A 149 6.58 3.79 -0.40
N ALA A 150 6.14 4.53 0.62
CA ALA A 150 6.16 5.99 0.60
C ALA A 150 7.58 6.56 0.39
N PHE A 151 8.59 5.95 1.01
CA PHE A 151 10.00 6.31 0.75
C PHE A 151 10.43 5.96 -0.68
N ALA A 152 9.99 4.82 -1.23
CA ALA A 152 10.28 4.45 -2.61
C ALA A 152 9.66 5.42 -3.61
N VAL A 153 8.40 5.83 -3.40
CA VAL A 153 7.72 6.85 -4.23
C VAL A 153 8.44 8.18 -4.13
N ARG A 154 8.82 8.60 -2.92
CA ARG A 154 9.61 9.81 -2.72
C ARG A 154 10.93 9.76 -3.49
N PHE A 155 11.62 8.63 -3.48
CA PHE A 155 12.84 8.43 -4.26
C PHE A 155 12.57 8.52 -5.76
N ALA A 156 11.46 7.96 -6.24
CA ALA A 156 11.07 8.06 -7.64
C ALA A 156 10.83 9.50 -8.08
N TRP A 157 10.15 10.31 -7.26
CA TRP A 157 9.96 11.73 -7.53
C TRP A 157 11.27 12.52 -7.49
N ARG A 158 12.10 12.35 -6.45
CA ARG A 158 13.36 13.10 -6.29
C ARG A 158 14.38 12.85 -7.40
N ASN A 159 14.35 11.66 -8.01
CA ASN A 159 15.26 11.32 -9.11
C ASN A 159 14.62 11.47 -10.49
N ALA A 160 13.40 12.04 -10.57
CA ALA A 160 12.65 12.19 -11.81
C ALA A 160 12.66 10.92 -12.68
N LEU A 161 12.48 9.75 -12.05
CA LEU A 161 12.69 8.46 -12.72
C LEU A 161 11.79 8.27 -13.94
N LEU A 162 10.56 8.79 -13.88
CA LEU A 162 9.65 8.75 -15.02
C LEU A 162 10.13 9.63 -16.17
N ASP A 163 10.63 10.83 -15.90
CA ASP A 163 11.16 11.71 -16.94
C ASP A 163 12.37 11.06 -17.62
N ARG A 164 13.23 10.41 -16.83
CA ARG A 164 14.41 9.69 -17.33
C ARG A 164 14.03 8.44 -18.13
N PHE A 165 12.99 7.72 -17.74
CA PHE A 165 12.55 6.49 -18.41
C PHE A 165 11.79 6.79 -19.71
N LEU A 166 10.94 7.82 -19.70
CA LEU A 166 10.11 8.19 -20.85
C LEU A 166 10.80 9.16 -21.82
N GLY A 167 11.93 9.74 -21.43
CA GLY A 167 12.65 10.72 -22.24
C GLY A 167 11.89 12.02 -22.47
N THR A 168 10.84 12.27 -21.68
CA THR A 168 9.95 13.45 -21.78
C THR A 168 9.93 14.20 -20.46
N ARG A 169 9.70 15.52 -20.49
CA ARG A 169 9.53 16.32 -19.26
C ARG A 169 8.08 16.25 -18.80
N ILE A 170 7.79 15.42 -17.80
CA ILE A 170 6.50 15.37 -17.11
C ILE A 170 6.54 16.24 -15.84
N SER A 171 7.71 16.35 -15.20
CA SER A 171 7.90 17.27 -14.08
C SER A 171 7.69 18.74 -14.51
N PRO A 172 6.90 19.51 -13.74
CA PRO A 172 6.78 20.96 -13.92
C PRO A 172 7.98 21.75 -13.37
N PHE A 173 8.94 21.09 -12.68
CA PHE A 173 10.06 21.70 -11.94
C PHE A 173 11.41 21.11 -12.36
#